data_AF-A0A9P0FK22-F1
#
_entry.id   AF-A0A9P0FK22-F1
#
_cell.length_a   1.000
_cell.length_b   1.000
_cell.length_c   1.000
_cell.angle_alpha   90.00
_cell.angle_beta   90.00
_cell.angle_gamma   90.00
#
_symmetry.space_group_name_H-M   'P 1'
#
loop_
_entity.id
_entity.type
_entity.pdbx_description
1 polymer ?
#
loop_
_entity_poly.entity_id
_entity_poly.type
_entity_poly.pdbx_seq_one_letter_code
_entity_poly.pdbx_strand_id
1 'polypeptide(L)'
;MQSRMYKTDADIRKSQINTLKVFNANVNEVSEGQEYQIAFDSGCNKLILNVLLGSEFPKEKPKLKISPVVIHPWVNAEGEITSAPGLLNFTVHSDLGRVVQAITREFERNPPPLIGHDNKKMSPCNSVLDGEHSRTSPSFPTLPVIKSFSPPSHTPITSQFPQLNHLSIEELQFLKENADRQQEFIEEMQCINNQQRVLDECIAQIEELAESNLSKQQQLEDLRFGIDSRIEEVTKLAFENERLLGIYQDLSDKYSPRNIQDQLRIAASQAELEGEKIAENFLKGEMDVDRFVNQYISTRKLCQMRKTKEEKLGHQLDSLEKAGF
;
A
#
# COMPACT_ATOMS: atom_id res chain seq x y z
N MET A 1 -22.78 30.80 13.96
CA MET A 1 -23.02 29.79 12.91
C MET A 1 -21.98 30.01 11.82
N GLN A 2 -20.90 29.22 11.78
CA GLN A 2 -19.88 29.33 10.74
C GLN A 2 -20.44 28.76 9.44
N SER A 3 -20.49 29.60 8.41
CA SER A 3 -20.89 29.23 7.05
C SER A 3 -19.93 28.15 6.54
N ARG A 4 -20.42 26.93 6.32
CA ARG A 4 -19.70 25.91 5.55
C ARG A 4 -19.56 26.47 4.13
N MET A 5 -18.39 26.99 3.78
CA MET A 5 -18.11 27.35 2.40
C MET A 5 -18.17 26.07 1.57
N TYR A 6 -19.18 25.97 0.72
CA TYR A 6 -19.30 24.89 -0.25
C TYR A 6 -18.12 25.04 -1.23
N LYS A 7 -17.22 24.06 -1.27
CA LYS A 7 -16.17 23.98 -2.29
C LYS A 7 -16.85 23.86 -3.66
N THR A 8 -16.41 24.66 -4.63
CA THR A 8 -16.94 24.58 -6.00
C THR A 8 -16.48 23.29 -6.67
N ASP A 9 -17.17 22.84 -7.72
CA ASP A 9 -16.74 21.66 -8.51
C ASP A 9 -15.32 21.83 -9.05
N ALA A 10 -14.93 23.07 -9.40
CA ALA A 10 -13.58 23.42 -9.82
C ALA A 10 -12.55 23.24 -8.69
N ASP A 11 -12.88 23.62 -7.45
CA ASP A 11 -12.01 23.42 -6.29
C ASP A 11 -11.84 21.93 -5.97
N ILE A 12 -12.92 21.14 -6.08
CA ILE A 12 -12.87 19.69 -5.85
C ILE A 12 -12.04 19.02 -6.96
N ARG A 13 -12.23 19.41 -8.23
CA ARG A 13 -11.42 18.93 -9.35
C ARG A 13 -9.94 19.21 -9.12
N LYS A 14 -9.59 20.46 -8.80
CA LYS A 14 -8.20 20.87 -8.53
C LYS A 14 -7.63 20.11 -7.34
N SER A 15 -8.42 19.91 -6.28
CA SER A 15 -8.02 19.14 -5.11
C SER A 15 -7.71 17.68 -5.47
N GLN A 16 -8.56 17.01 -6.25
CA GLN A 16 -8.36 15.62 -6.63
C GLN A 16 -7.18 15.44 -7.61
N ILE A 17 -6.96 16.38 -8.52
CA ILE A 17 -5.75 16.41 -9.36
C ILE A 17 -4.50 16.59 -8.49
N ASN A 18 -4.57 17.43 -7.46
CA ASN A 18 -3.45 17.60 -6.54
C ASN A 18 -3.16 16.30 -5.77
N THR A 19 -4.19 15.58 -5.30
CA THR A 19 -3.97 14.28 -4.66
C THR A 19 -3.38 13.26 -5.63
N LEU A 20 -3.80 13.26 -6.90
CA LEU A 20 -3.18 12.43 -7.95
C LEU A 20 -1.67 12.67 -8.05
N LYS A 21 -1.25 13.94 -8.15
CA LYS A 21 0.17 14.33 -8.25
C LYS A 21 0.97 14.04 -6.98
N VAL A 22 0.35 14.12 -5.81
CA VAL A 22 1.02 13.90 -4.51
C VAL A 22 1.20 12.41 -4.20
N PHE A 23 0.21 11.56 -4.50
CA PHE A 23 0.23 10.14 -4.09
C PHE A 23 0.86 9.20 -5.11
N ASN A 24 1.14 9.65 -6.33
CA ASN A 24 1.69 8.82 -7.40
C ASN A 24 3.03 9.38 -7.87
N ALA A 25 4.03 8.52 -8.03
CA ALA A 25 5.31 8.90 -8.61
C ALA A 25 5.20 9.01 -10.14
N ASN A 26 6.07 9.80 -10.77
CA ASN A 26 6.18 9.90 -12.23
C ASN A 26 4.88 10.30 -12.96
N VAL A 27 4.06 11.16 -12.35
CA VAL A 27 2.86 11.70 -13.01
C VAL A 27 3.27 12.75 -14.03
N ASN A 28 3.08 12.43 -15.31
CA ASN A 28 3.25 13.36 -16.43
C ASN A 28 1.89 13.97 -16.80
N GLU A 29 1.81 15.29 -16.86
CA GLU A 29 0.62 16.01 -17.31
C GLU A 29 0.69 16.21 -18.82
N VAL A 30 -0.21 15.54 -19.55
CA VAL A 30 -0.25 15.58 -21.02
C VAL A 30 -1.16 16.72 -21.50
N SER A 31 -2.30 16.89 -20.84
CA SER A 31 -3.25 17.97 -21.11
C SER A 31 -3.76 18.52 -19.79
N GLU A 32 -3.57 19.82 -19.58
CA GLU A 32 -3.85 20.48 -18.30
C GLU A 32 -5.30 20.24 -17.87
N GLY A 33 -5.45 19.64 -16.68
CA GLY A 33 -6.77 19.36 -16.13
C GLY A 33 -7.55 18.23 -16.82
N GLN A 34 -7.06 17.60 -17.89
CA GLN A 34 -7.81 16.60 -18.68
C GLN A 34 -7.13 15.23 -18.76
N GLU A 35 -5.81 15.17 -18.96
CA GLU A 35 -5.10 13.92 -19.20
C GLU A 35 -3.76 13.87 -18.45
N TYR A 36 -3.57 12.79 -17.71
CA TYR A 36 -2.35 12.51 -16.96
C TYR A 36 -1.89 11.09 -17.25
N GLN A 37 -0.58 10.88 -17.27
CA GLN A 37 0.04 9.58 -17.47
C GLN A 37 0.94 9.23 -16.30
N ILE A 38 0.89 7.99 -15.85
CA ILE A 38 1.70 7.47 -14.75
C ILE A 38 2.47 6.28 -15.28
N ALA A 39 3.80 6.40 -15.36
CA ALA A 39 4.68 5.32 -15.77
C ALA A 39 5.24 4.60 -14.54
N PHE A 40 5.13 3.28 -14.52
CA PHE A 40 5.59 2.43 -13.42
C PHE A 40 6.05 1.06 -13.92
N ASP A 41 6.84 0.38 -13.09
CA ASP A 41 7.40 -0.94 -13.40
C ASP A 41 6.52 -2.03 -12.79
N SER A 42 6.05 -2.97 -13.62
CA SER A 42 5.26 -4.14 -13.22
C SER A 42 6.06 -5.41 -13.54
N GLY A 43 6.83 -5.87 -12.57
CA GLY A 43 7.79 -6.96 -12.76
C GLY A 43 8.91 -6.55 -13.74
N CYS A 44 8.99 -7.21 -14.89
CA CYS A 44 9.94 -6.88 -15.96
C CYS A 44 9.35 -5.92 -17.04
N ASN A 45 8.08 -5.57 -16.93
CA ASN A 45 7.38 -4.78 -17.94
C ASN A 45 7.20 -3.33 -17.46
N LYS A 46 7.35 -2.38 -18.38
CA LYS A 46 6.99 -0.98 -18.14
C LYS A 46 5.55 -0.74 -18.55
N LEU A 47 4.72 -0.33 -17.61
CA LEU A 47 3.32 -0.02 -17.86
C LEU A 47 3.07 1.49 -17.70
N ILE A 48 2.12 2.00 -18.47
CA ILE A 48 1.68 3.38 -18.44
C ILE A 48 0.18 3.39 -18.18
N LEU A 49 -0.22 4.02 -17.08
CA LEU A 49 -1.61 4.26 -16.73
C LEU A 49 -2.02 5.67 -17.15
N ASN A 50 -2.96 5.75 -18.09
CA ASN A 50 -3.56 6.98 -18.58
C ASN A 50 -4.82 7.30 -17.78
N VAL A 51 -4.86 8.46 -17.16
CA VAL A 51 -5.99 9.00 -16.39
C VAL A 51 -6.66 10.11 -17.21
N LEU A 52 -7.87 9.85 -17.67
CA LEU A 52 -8.67 10.80 -18.43
C LEU A 52 -9.80 11.37 -17.56
N LEU A 53 -9.81 12.69 -17.41
CA LEU A 53 -10.79 13.44 -16.63
C LEU A 53 -11.74 14.18 -17.58
N GLY A 54 -12.98 13.70 -17.70
CA GLY A 54 -14.02 14.34 -18.52
C GLY A 54 -14.37 15.77 -18.08
N SER A 55 -15.17 16.49 -18.87
CA SER A 55 -15.63 17.85 -18.54
C SER A 55 -16.50 17.89 -17.28
N GLU A 56 -17.26 16.83 -17.02
CA GLU A 56 -18.16 16.70 -15.86
C GLU A 56 -17.49 16.16 -14.59
N PHE A 57 -16.19 15.84 -14.64
CA PHE A 57 -15.46 15.41 -13.45
C PHE A 57 -15.35 16.56 -12.43
N PRO A 58 -15.64 16.33 -11.13
CA PRO A 58 -15.66 15.03 -10.44
C PRO A 58 -17.03 14.34 -10.30
N LYS A 59 -18.12 14.86 -10.89
CA LYS A 59 -19.44 14.23 -10.86
C LYS A 59 -19.48 12.96 -11.70
N GLU A 60 -18.81 12.97 -12.84
CA GLU A 60 -18.50 11.79 -13.62
C GLU A 60 -17.19 11.15 -13.12
N LYS A 61 -17.17 9.81 -13.01
CA LYS A 61 -15.97 9.07 -12.66
C LYS A 61 -14.88 9.20 -13.74
N PRO A 62 -13.59 9.19 -13.37
CA PRO A 62 -12.50 9.24 -14.33
C PRO A 62 -12.45 7.96 -15.18
N LYS A 63 -11.88 8.05 -16.39
CA LYS A 63 -11.60 6.88 -17.24
C LYS A 63 -10.12 6.54 -17.13
N LEU A 64 -9.81 5.28 -16.83
CA LEU A 64 -8.45 4.80 -16.61
C LEU A 64 -8.10 3.76 -17.65
N LYS A 65 -6.98 3.92 -18.35
CA LYS A 65 -6.49 2.97 -19.36
C LYS A 65 -5.04 2.58 -19.13
N ILE A 66 -4.74 1.30 -19.25
CA ILE A 66 -3.40 0.75 -19.12
C ILE A 66 -2.81 0.42 -20.49
N SER A 67 -1.55 0.76 -20.69
CA SER A 67 -0.79 0.47 -21.92
C SER A 67 0.61 -0.02 -21.55
N PRO A 68 1.12 -1.12 -22.13
CA PRO A 68 0.44 -2.08 -23.01
C PRO A 68 -0.74 -2.83 -22.32
N VAL A 69 -1.65 -3.41 -23.11
CA VAL A 69 -2.85 -4.10 -22.57
C VAL A 69 -2.46 -5.38 -21.82
N VAL A 70 -3.04 -5.54 -20.64
CA VAL A 70 -2.73 -6.63 -19.70
C VAL A 70 -3.95 -7.53 -19.49
N ILE A 71 -3.71 -8.80 -19.15
CA ILE A 71 -4.75 -9.75 -18.76
C ILE A 71 -4.95 -9.64 -17.25
N HIS A 72 -6.02 -8.96 -16.83
CA HIS A 72 -6.34 -8.77 -15.42
C HIS A 72 -7.85 -8.67 -15.21
N PRO A 73 -8.43 -9.19 -14.10
CA PRO A 73 -9.89 -9.13 -13.84
C PRO A 73 -10.48 -7.71 -13.81
N TRP A 74 -9.65 -6.69 -13.60
CA TRP A 74 -10.08 -5.29 -13.60
C TRP A 74 -10.04 -4.62 -14.96
N VAL A 75 -9.41 -5.24 -15.96
CA VAL A 75 -9.09 -4.62 -17.25
C VAL A 75 -9.87 -5.32 -18.36
N ASN A 76 -10.51 -4.56 -19.25
CA ASN A 76 -11.22 -5.10 -20.41
C ASN A 76 -10.27 -5.32 -21.62
N ALA A 77 -10.81 -5.81 -22.73
CA ALA A 77 -10.03 -6.11 -23.95
C ALA A 77 -9.36 -4.87 -24.56
N GLU A 78 -9.91 -3.68 -24.30
CA GLU A 78 -9.42 -2.39 -24.79
C GLU A 78 -8.38 -1.73 -23.85
N GLY A 79 -8.02 -2.40 -22.75
CA GLY A 79 -7.09 -1.87 -21.75
C GLY A 79 -7.70 -0.85 -20.79
N GLU A 80 -9.02 -0.70 -20.76
CA GLU A 80 -9.72 0.16 -19.81
C GLU A 80 -9.98 -0.58 -18.49
N ILE A 81 -9.76 0.12 -17.37
CA ILE A 81 -9.96 -0.41 -16.03
C ILE A 81 -11.42 -0.19 -15.65
N THR A 82 -12.21 -1.26 -15.61
CA THR A 82 -13.66 -1.17 -15.36
C THR A 82 -14.07 -1.68 -13.98
N SER A 83 -13.30 -2.61 -13.40
CA SER A 83 -13.74 -3.38 -12.22
C SER A 83 -12.88 -3.18 -10.98
N ALA A 84 -11.98 -2.18 -10.97
CA ALA A 84 -11.19 -1.85 -9.79
C ALA A 84 -12.10 -1.32 -8.65
N PRO A 85 -12.01 -1.84 -7.40
CA PRO A 85 -12.95 -1.51 -6.33
C PRO A 85 -13.10 -0.02 -6.01
N GLY A 86 -11.98 0.73 -6.03
CA GLY A 86 -11.97 2.17 -5.76
C GLY A 86 -12.56 3.01 -6.90
N LEU A 87 -12.57 2.47 -8.13
CA LEU A 87 -13.14 3.13 -9.31
C LEU A 87 -14.63 2.81 -9.47
N LEU A 88 -15.06 1.60 -9.13
CA LEU A 88 -16.47 1.19 -9.15
C LEU A 88 -17.34 2.06 -8.22
N ASN A 89 -16.81 2.35 -7.03
CA ASN A 89 -17.50 3.14 -6.00
C ASN A 89 -17.04 4.60 -5.98
N PHE A 90 -16.58 5.13 -7.11
CA PHE A 90 -16.08 6.48 -7.19
C PHE A 90 -17.20 7.51 -7.00
N THR A 91 -16.94 8.51 -6.16
CA THR A 91 -17.85 9.62 -5.85
C THR A 91 -17.08 10.94 -5.91
N VAL A 92 -17.79 12.07 -5.88
CA VAL A 92 -17.18 13.42 -5.78
C VAL A 92 -16.30 13.61 -4.53
N HIS A 93 -16.48 12.77 -3.51
CA HIS A 93 -15.72 12.79 -2.26
C HIS A 93 -14.59 11.75 -2.23
N SER A 94 -14.46 10.92 -3.27
CA SER A 94 -13.37 9.97 -3.40
C SER A 94 -12.04 10.69 -3.62
N ASP A 95 -10.95 10.03 -3.25
CA ASP A 95 -9.60 10.53 -3.49
C ASP A 95 -9.01 9.87 -4.73
N LEU A 96 -8.97 10.62 -5.84
CA LEU A 96 -8.43 10.15 -7.12
C LEU A 96 -7.01 9.59 -6.97
N GLY A 97 -6.15 10.29 -6.24
CA GLY A 97 -4.77 9.87 -6.02
C GLY A 97 -4.67 8.52 -5.33
N ARG A 98 -5.49 8.26 -4.30
CA ARG A 98 -5.51 6.95 -3.63
C ARG A 98 -6.08 5.84 -4.51
N VAL A 99 -7.09 6.13 -5.32
CA VAL A 99 -7.66 5.15 -6.26
C VAL A 99 -6.61 4.73 -7.30
N VAL A 100 -5.92 5.71 -7.90
CA VAL A 100 -4.86 5.45 -8.89
C VAL A 100 -3.67 4.74 -8.24
N GLN A 101 -3.29 5.13 -7.02
CA GLN A 101 -2.20 4.47 -6.29
C GLN A 101 -2.53 3.01 -5.97
N ALA A 102 -3.75 2.71 -5.54
CA ALA A 102 -4.17 1.34 -5.26
C ALA A 102 -4.14 0.45 -6.51
N ILE A 103 -4.56 1.00 -7.65
CA ILE A 103 -4.52 0.30 -8.94
C ILE A 103 -3.06 0.04 -9.37
N THR A 104 -2.23 1.07 -9.30
CA THR A 104 -0.80 0.99 -9.66
C THR A 104 -0.10 -0.08 -8.82
N ARG A 105 -0.32 -0.05 -7.49
CA ARG A 105 0.25 -1.04 -6.56
C ARG A 105 -0.23 -2.47 -6.80
N GLU A 106 -1.48 -2.66 -7.23
CA GLU A 106 -1.96 -4.00 -7.56
C GLU A 106 -1.18 -4.58 -8.74
N PHE A 107 -0.92 -3.78 -9.78
CA PHE A 107 -0.12 -4.20 -10.93
C PHE A 107 1.38 -4.33 -10.62
N GLU A 108 1.94 -3.51 -9.72
CA GLU A 108 3.32 -3.66 -9.25
C GLU A 108 3.49 -4.97 -8.45
N ARG A 109 2.55 -5.25 -7.54
CA ARG A 109 2.59 -6.41 -6.64
C ARG A 109 2.27 -7.72 -7.36
N ASN A 110 1.33 -7.68 -8.30
CA ASN A 110 0.88 -8.84 -9.06
C ASN A 110 0.99 -8.53 -10.57
N PRO A 111 2.20 -8.64 -11.17
CA PRO A 111 2.42 -8.28 -12.56
C PRO A 111 1.53 -9.09 -13.52
N PRO A 112 0.57 -8.45 -14.21
CA PRO A 112 -0.33 -9.17 -15.10
C PRO A 112 0.35 -9.52 -16.43
N PRO A 113 0.04 -10.69 -17.04
CA PRO A 113 0.60 -11.05 -18.33
C PRO A 113 0.09 -10.12 -19.44
N LEU A 114 0.95 -9.80 -20.41
CA LEU A 114 0.61 -8.94 -21.55
C LEU A 114 -0.18 -9.72 -22.61
N ILE A 115 -1.14 -9.07 -23.27
CA ILE A 115 -1.83 -9.64 -24.43
C ILE A 115 -0.87 -9.61 -25.64
N GLY A 116 -0.30 -10.76 -26.00
CA GLY A 116 0.47 -10.93 -27.24
C GLY A 116 1.90 -11.49 -27.13
N HIS A 117 2.36 -11.95 -25.96
CA HIS A 117 3.67 -12.62 -25.85
C HIS A 117 3.52 -14.15 -25.87
N ASP A 118 3.83 -14.74 -27.04
CA ASP A 118 4.03 -16.18 -27.20
C ASP A 118 5.24 -16.69 -26.38
N ASN A 119 5.07 -17.88 -25.82
CA ASN A 119 6.07 -18.64 -25.06
C ASN A 119 7.46 -18.68 -25.71
N LYS A 120 8.47 -18.10 -25.05
CA LYS A 120 9.86 -18.54 -25.20
C LYS A 120 10.64 -18.42 -23.88
N LYS A 121 10.82 -19.58 -23.26
CA LYS A 121 11.89 -20.01 -22.34
C LYS A 121 12.54 -18.93 -21.48
N MET A 122 12.25 -19.02 -20.18
CA MET A 122 13.08 -18.54 -19.08
C MET A 122 14.59 -18.77 -19.36
N SER A 123 15.36 -17.71 -19.19
CA SER A 123 16.75 -17.78 -18.75
C SER A 123 16.92 -16.76 -17.62
N PRO A 124 17.62 -17.10 -16.53
CA PRO A 124 17.71 -16.23 -15.36
C PRO A 124 18.82 -15.20 -15.56
N CYS A 125 18.46 -13.93 -15.53
CA CYS A 125 19.37 -12.81 -15.37
C CYS A 125 19.53 -12.53 -13.88
N ASN A 126 20.66 -12.94 -13.31
CA ASN A 126 21.10 -12.51 -11.98
C ASN A 126 21.55 -11.04 -12.02
N SER A 127 20.97 -10.20 -11.17
CA SER A 127 21.59 -8.97 -10.68
C SER A 127 21.01 -8.60 -9.31
N VAL A 128 21.59 -9.24 -8.29
CA VAL A 128 22.09 -8.70 -7.02
C VAL A 128 21.75 -7.23 -6.66
N LEU A 129 21.08 -7.11 -5.50
CA LEU A 129 21.02 -6.06 -4.45
C LEU A 129 19.95 -4.95 -4.47
N ASP A 130 19.42 -4.78 -3.24
CA ASP A 130 18.51 -3.78 -2.68
C ASP A 130 17.00 -4.00 -2.93
N GLY A 131 16.12 -4.16 -1.95
CA GLY A 131 16.27 -4.04 -0.50
C GLY A 131 15.03 -3.41 0.11
N GLU A 132 13.83 -3.99 -0.06
CA GLU A 132 12.69 -3.70 0.83
C GLU A 132 11.58 -4.78 0.73
N HIS A 133 11.27 -5.37 1.88
CA HIS A 133 10.40 -6.52 2.03
C HIS A 133 8.92 -6.11 1.96
N SER A 134 8.31 -6.38 0.80
CA SER A 134 6.87 -6.60 0.70
C SER A 134 6.49 -7.88 1.44
N ARG A 135 5.48 -7.77 2.31
CA ARG A 135 4.89 -8.90 3.03
C ARG A 135 4.32 -9.91 2.04
N THR A 136 5.01 -11.03 1.86
CA THR A 136 4.49 -12.19 1.15
C THR A 136 3.42 -12.85 2.02
N SER A 137 2.16 -12.65 1.65
CA SER A 137 1.13 -13.65 1.99
C SER A 137 1.61 -15.00 1.41
N PRO A 138 1.49 -16.12 2.15
CA PRO A 138 1.80 -17.41 1.57
C PRO A 138 0.86 -17.62 0.40
N SER A 139 1.42 -17.71 -0.81
CA SER A 139 0.73 -18.32 -1.92
C SER A 139 0.49 -19.76 -1.49
N PHE A 140 -0.73 -20.07 -1.04
CA PHE A 140 -1.15 -21.44 -0.95
C PHE A 140 -0.90 -22.04 -2.33
N PRO A 141 -0.17 -23.17 -2.46
CA PRO A 141 -0.22 -23.92 -3.69
C PRO A 141 -1.70 -24.09 -3.98
N THR A 142 -2.12 -23.67 -5.17
CA THR A 142 -3.48 -23.87 -5.64
C THR A 142 -3.72 -25.36 -5.42
N LEU A 143 -4.48 -25.69 -4.36
CA LEU A 143 -4.95 -27.04 -4.15
C LEU A 143 -5.51 -27.44 -5.50
N PRO A 144 -5.14 -28.62 -6.04
CA PRO A 144 -5.77 -29.09 -7.26
C PRO A 144 -7.25 -28.92 -6.98
N VAL A 145 -7.91 -28.08 -7.80
CA VAL A 145 -9.34 -27.77 -7.71
C VAL A 145 -9.95 -29.05 -7.22
N ILE A 146 -10.45 -29.05 -5.98
CA ILE A 146 -11.20 -30.18 -5.47
C ILE A 146 -12.25 -30.31 -6.56
N LYS A 147 -12.07 -31.33 -7.42
CA LYS A 147 -13.12 -31.78 -8.32
C LYS A 147 -14.28 -31.84 -7.37
N SER A 148 -15.24 -30.97 -7.61
CA SER A 148 -16.45 -30.83 -6.81
C SER A 148 -16.74 -32.18 -6.18
N PHE A 149 -16.99 -32.21 -4.88
CA PHE A 149 -17.68 -33.33 -4.23
C PHE A 149 -19.08 -33.45 -4.86
N SER A 150 -19.12 -33.69 -6.16
CA SER A 150 -20.15 -34.36 -6.88
C SER A 150 -19.98 -35.80 -6.41
N PRO A 151 -21.03 -36.40 -5.82
CA PRO A 151 -21.07 -37.85 -5.68
C PRO A 151 -20.62 -38.44 -7.02
N PRO A 152 -19.81 -39.53 -7.04
CA PRO A 152 -19.50 -40.20 -8.29
C PRO A 152 -20.84 -40.36 -9.00
N SER A 153 -20.95 -39.78 -10.20
CA SER A 153 -22.17 -39.86 -10.99
C SER A 153 -22.58 -41.31 -10.94
N HIS A 154 -23.73 -41.61 -10.34
CA HIS A 154 -24.26 -42.96 -10.38
C HIS A 154 -24.36 -43.27 -11.87
N THR A 155 -23.36 -43.97 -12.41
CA THR A 155 -23.49 -44.66 -13.67
C THR A 155 -24.74 -45.50 -13.44
N PRO A 156 -25.82 -45.30 -14.24
CA PRO A 156 -27.00 -46.12 -14.08
C PRO A 156 -26.50 -47.56 -14.12
N ILE A 157 -26.66 -48.26 -12.99
CA ILE A 157 -26.26 -49.65 -12.85
C ILE A 157 -26.94 -50.33 -14.03
N THR A 158 -26.15 -50.70 -15.03
CA THR A 158 -26.61 -51.54 -16.13
C THR A 158 -27.29 -52.71 -15.44
N SER A 159 -28.61 -52.82 -15.61
CA SER A 159 -29.50 -53.69 -14.85
C SER A 159 -29.34 -55.15 -15.30
N GLN A 160 -28.10 -55.57 -15.48
CA GLN A 160 -27.68 -56.86 -15.97
C GLN A 160 -26.70 -57.40 -14.95
N PHE A 161 -27.04 -58.54 -14.38
CA PHE A 161 -26.18 -59.35 -13.52
C PHE A 161 -25.67 -60.52 -14.38
N PRO A 162 -24.69 -60.29 -15.28
CA PRO A 162 -24.20 -61.33 -16.17
C PRO A 162 -23.66 -62.55 -15.40
N GLN A 163 -23.25 -62.36 -14.14
CA GLN A 163 -22.80 -63.40 -13.23
C GLN A 163 -23.91 -64.42 -12.89
N LEU A 164 -25.19 -64.02 -12.91
CA LEU A 164 -26.31 -64.94 -12.67
C LEU A 164 -26.49 -65.97 -13.80
N ASN A 165 -26.03 -65.67 -15.02
CA ASN A 165 -26.14 -66.58 -16.16
C ASN A 165 -25.20 -67.80 -16.07
N HIS A 166 -24.26 -67.78 -15.12
CA HIS A 166 -23.24 -68.82 -14.93
C HIS A 166 -23.55 -69.76 -13.75
N LEU A 167 -24.65 -69.53 -13.03
CA LEU A 167 -25.10 -70.34 -11.89
C LEU A 167 -26.08 -71.43 -12.33
N SER A 168 -26.03 -72.59 -11.68
CA SER A 168 -27.00 -73.67 -11.89
C SER A 168 -28.39 -73.27 -11.37
N ILE A 169 -29.43 -74.01 -11.79
CA ILE A 169 -30.81 -73.75 -11.34
C ILE A 169 -30.94 -73.96 -9.82
N GLU A 170 -30.26 -74.97 -9.26
CA GLU A 170 -30.24 -75.20 -7.81
C GLU A 170 -29.53 -74.05 -7.07
N GLU A 171 -28.42 -73.55 -7.62
CA GLU A 171 -27.67 -72.42 -7.04
C GLU A 171 -28.45 -71.11 -7.10
N LEU A 172 -29.18 -70.86 -8.19
CA LEU A 172 -30.07 -69.71 -8.32
C LEU A 172 -31.28 -69.80 -7.38
N GLN A 173 -31.81 -71.00 -7.16
CA GLN A 173 -32.91 -71.20 -6.22
C GLN A 173 -32.43 -71.02 -4.77
N PHE A 174 -31.24 -71.53 -4.45
CA PHE A 174 -30.59 -71.29 -3.16
C PHE A 174 -30.27 -69.81 -2.93
N LEU A 175 -29.73 -69.12 -3.95
CA LEU A 175 -29.49 -67.68 -3.92
C LEU A 175 -30.80 -66.90 -3.74
N LYS A 176 -31.92 -67.35 -4.32
CA LYS A 176 -33.23 -66.69 -4.14
C LYS A 176 -33.80 -66.87 -2.73
N GLU A 177 -33.63 -68.04 -2.13
CA GLU A 177 -34.25 -68.40 -0.85
C GLU A 177 -33.40 -68.01 0.37
N ASN A 178 -32.09 -67.81 0.20
CA ASN A 178 -31.17 -67.50 1.29
C ASN A 178 -30.64 -66.06 1.23
N ALA A 179 -31.05 -65.23 2.20
CA ALA A 179 -30.67 -63.81 2.26
C ALA A 179 -29.17 -63.58 2.50
N ASP A 180 -28.52 -64.45 3.28
CA ASP A 180 -27.07 -64.33 3.55
C ASP A 180 -26.27 -64.59 2.27
N ARG A 181 -26.70 -65.57 1.45
CA ARG A 181 -26.09 -65.85 0.14
C ARG A 181 -26.30 -64.71 -0.86
N GLN A 182 -27.42 -63.99 -0.79
CA GLN A 182 -27.66 -62.79 -1.60
C GLN A 182 -26.70 -61.66 -1.24
N GLN A 183 -26.49 -61.45 0.06
CA GLN A 183 -25.58 -60.43 0.55
C GLN A 183 -24.13 -60.74 0.14
N GLU A 184 -23.68 -61.99 0.28
CA GLU A 184 -22.36 -62.45 -0.15
C GLU A 184 -22.18 -62.25 -1.67
N PHE A 185 -23.17 -62.62 -2.48
CA PHE A 185 -23.11 -62.40 -3.93
C PHE A 185 -23.02 -60.91 -4.31
N ILE A 186 -23.71 -60.04 -3.57
CA ILE A 186 -23.67 -58.58 -3.74
C ILE A 186 -22.29 -58.05 -3.35
N GLU A 187 -21.73 -58.49 -2.23
CA GLU A 187 -20.39 -58.12 -1.78
C GLU A 187 -19.28 -58.59 -2.74
N GLU A 188 -19.47 -59.73 -3.40
CA GLU A 188 -18.57 -60.24 -4.44
C GLU A 188 -18.67 -59.46 -5.77
N MET A 189 -19.68 -58.60 -5.95
CA MET A 189 -19.82 -57.85 -7.18
C MET A 189 -18.66 -56.86 -7.39
N GLN A 190 -18.12 -56.86 -8.60
CA GLN A 190 -17.03 -55.94 -8.99
C GLN A 190 -17.42 -54.47 -8.83
N CYS A 191 -18.68 -54.10 -9.04
CA CYS A 191 -19.12 -52.71 -8.86
C CYS A 191 -19.03 -52.24 -7.41
N ILE A 192 -19.35 -53.10 -6.44
CA ILE A 192 -19.32 -52.78 -5.01
C ILE A 192 -17.89 -52.74 -4.49
N ASN A 193 -17.06 -53.72 -4.87
CA ASN A 193 -15.63 -53.70 -4.56
C ASN A 193 -14.92 -52.48 -5.14
N ASN A 194 -15.25 -52.08 -6.38
CA ASN A 194 -14.70 -50.88 -6.99
C ASN A 194 -15.12 -49.60 -6.23
N GLN A 195 -16.35 -49.53 -5.74
CA GLN A 195 -16.83 -48.40 -4.93
C GLN A 195 -16.17 -48.36 -3.55
N GLN A 196 -16.01 -49.52 -2.89
CA GLN A 196 -15.29 -49.64 -1.62
C GLN A 196 -13.82 -49.22 -1.78
N ARG A 197 -13.15 -49.67 -2.85
CA ARG A 197 -11.78 -49.26 -3.17
C ARG A 197 -11.63 -47.74 -3.35
N VAL A 198 -12.59 -47.11 -4.01
CA VAL A 198 -12.59 -45.64 -4.19
C VAL A 198 -12.83 -44.91 -2.86
N LEU A 199 -13.67 -45.46 -1.98
CA LEU A 199 -13.86 -44.92 -0.63
C LEU A 199 -12.56 -45.01 0.19
N ASP A 200 -11.88 -46.15 0.17
CA ASP A 200 -10.61 -46.34 0.89
C ASP A 200 -9.52 -45.41 0.35
N GLU A 201 -9.41 -45.27 -0.97
CA GLU A 201 -8.50 -44.30 -1.60
C GLU A 201 -8.82 -42.85 -1.18
N CYS A 202 -10.10 -42.50 -1.05
CA CYS A 202 -10.52 -41.18 -0.59
C CYS A 202 -10.17 -40.95 0.88
N ILE A 203 -10.40 -41.94 1.74
CA ILE A 203 -10.04 -41.87 3.16
C ILE A 203 -8.54 -41.66 3.33
N ALA A 204 -7.73 -42.45 2.61
CA ALA A 204 -6.27 -42.31 2.63
C ALA A 204 -5.81 -40.92 2.17
N GLN A 205 -6.42 -40.38 1.11
CA GLN A 205 -6.11 -39.01 0.64
C GLN A 205 -6.50 -37.93 1.66
N ILE A 206 -7.62 -38.09 2.36
CA ILE A 206 -8.05 -37.16 3.41
C ILE A 206 -7.05 -37.19 4.58
N GLU A 207 -6.61 -38.38 4.99
CA GLU A 207 -5.65 -38.57 6.07
C GLU A 207 -4.29 -37.96 5.71
N GLU A 208 -3.75 -38.26 4.52
CA GLU A 208 -2.50 -37.66 4.02
C GLU A 208 -2.59 -36.14 3.96
N LEU A 209 -3.72 -35.59 3.49
CA LEU A 209 -3.93 -34.15 3.45
C LEU A 209 -3.99 -33.53 4.86
N ALA A 210 -4.62 -34.21 5.82
CA ALA A 210 -4.69 -33.76 7.20
C ALA A 210 -3.30 -33.74 7.86
N GLU A 211 -2.50 -34.78 7.68
CA GLU A 211 -1.12 -34.84 8.17
C GLU A 211 -0.23 -33.78 7.50
N SER A 212 -0.38 -33.60 6.19
CA SER A 212 0.32 -32.56 5.43
C SER A 212 -0.07 -31.15 5.89
N ASN A 213 -1.31 -30.92 6.31
CA ASN A 213 -1.74 -29.64 6.88
C ASN A 213 -1.19 -29.44 8.29
N LEU A 214 -1.24 -30.48 9.13
CA LEU A 214 -0.75 -30.42 10.51
C LEU A 214 0.76 -30.15 10.55
N SER A 215 1.54 -30.79 9.67
CA SER A 215 2.99 -30.57 9.58
C SER A 215 3.37 -29.14 9.18
N LYS A 216 2.51 -28.42 8.43
CA LYS A 216 2.74 -27.01 8.07
C LYS A 216 2.38 -26.04 9.19
N GLN A 217 1.63 -26.46 10.19
CA GLN A 217 1.14 -25.58 11.26
C GLN A 217 2.31 -24.89 12.00
N GLN A 218 3.30 -25.65 12.47
CA GLN A 218 4.42 -25.08 13.23
C GLN A 218 5.20 -24.04 12.41
N GLN A 219 5.48 -24.33 11.13
CA GLN A 219 6.20 -23.40 10.26
C GLN A 219 5.42 -22.09 10.04
N LEU A 220 4.10 -22.18 9.89
CA LEU A 220 3.24 -21.00 9.76
C LEU A 220 3.19 -20.18 11.06
N GLU A 221 3.17 -20.84 12.22
CA GLU A 221 3.23 -20.18 13.53
C GLU A 221 4.58 -19.47 13.74
N ASP A 222 5.69 -20.11 13.40
CA ASP A 222 7.03 -19.52 13.50
C ASP A 222 7.19 -18.31 12.56
N LEU A 223 6.72 -18.44 11.31
CA LEU A 223 6.71 -17.34 10.34
C LEU A 223 5.84 -16.17 10.83
N ARG A 224 4.67 -16.47 11.39
CA ARG A 224 3.78 -15.46 11.95
C ARG A 224 4.45 -14.73 13.12
N PHE A 225 5.07 -15.45 14.04
CA PHE A 225 5.82 -14.86 15.16
C PHE A 225 6.97 -13.97 14.66
N GLY A 226 7.71 -14.43 13.64
CA GLY A 226 8.76 -13.64 13.00
C GLY A 226 8.23 -12.34 12.38
N ILE A 227 7.10 -12.41 11.67
CA ILE A 227 6.45 -11.22 11.11
C ILE A 227 6.03 -10.26 12.23
N ASP A 228 5.36 -10.76 13.28
CA ASP A 228 4.89 -9.93 14.39
C ASP A 228 6.07 -9.22 15.10
N SER A 229 7.18 -9.94 15.32
CA SER A 229 8.40 -9.36 15.89
C SER A 229 9.02 -8.26 15.01
N ARG A 230 9.09 -8.48 13.69
CA ARG A 230 9.59 -7.45 12.74
C ARG A 230 8.68 -6.24 12.66
N ILE A 231 7.36 -6.44 12.76
CA ILE A 231 6.40 -5.34 12.81
C ILE A 231 6.63 -4.48 14.05
N GLU A 232 6.82 -5.10 15.22
CA GLU A 232 7.12 -4.40 16.47
C GLU A 232 8.41 -3.58 16.35
N GLU A 233 9.47 -4.18 15.81
CA GLU A 233 10.77 -3.53 15.59
C GLU A 233 10.64 -2.31 14.65
N VAL A 234 10.00 -2.48 13.49
CA VAL A 234 9.78 -1.39 12.53
C VAL A 234 8.92 -0.27 13.13
N THR A 235 7.89 -0.64 13.89
CA THR A 235 7.02 0.34 14.57
C THR A 235 7.83 1.15 15.57
N LYS A 236 8.67 0.51 16.38
CA LYS A 236 9.55 1.18 17.34
C LYS A 236 10.53 2.13 16.65
N LEU A 237 11.17 1.69 15.56
CA LEU A 237 12.08 2.52 14.78
C LEU A 237 11.38 3.71 14.13
N ALA A 238 10.16 3.53 13.62
CA ALA A 238 9.37 4.62 13.05
C ALA A 238 9.06 5.70 14.10
N PHE A 239 8.61 5.32 15.29
CA PHE A 239 8.38 6.26 16.40
C PHE A 239 9.65 7.01 16.81
N GLU A 240 10.78 6.31 16.90
CA GLU A 240 12.05 6.93 17.26
C GLU A 240 12.55 7.89 16.18
N ASN A 241 12.35 7.54 14.90
CA ASN A 241 12.68 8.41 13.78
C ASN A 241 11.80 9.68 13.78
N GLU A 242 10.49 9.54 13.96
CA GLU A 242 9.58 10.69 14.08
C GLU A 242 9.98 11.61 15.25
N ARG A 243 10.36 11.03 16.39
CA ARG A 243 10.86 11.77 17.55
C ARG A 243 12.14 12.53 17.22
N LEU A 244 13.11 11.88 16.57
CA LEU A 244 14.38 12.51 16.17
C LEU A 244 14.18 13.58 15.10
N LEU A 245 13.25 13.36 14.16
CA LEU A 245 12.89 14.34 13.14
C LEU A 245 12.25 15.57 13.78
N GLY A 246 11.39 15.40 14.79
CA GLY A 246 10.85 16.51 15.55
C GLY A 246 11.95 17.34 16.22
N ILE A 247 12.89 16.69 16.90
CA ILE A 247 14.04 17.37 17.52
C ILE A 247 14.90 18.08 16.46
N TYR A 248 15.16 17.43 15.33
CA TYR A 248 15.91 18.02 14.23
C TYR A 248 15.21 19.26 13.68
N GLN A 249 13.90 19.21 13.48
CA GLN A 249 13.12 20.35 12.99
C GLN A 249 13.16 21.52 13.98
N ASP A 250 12.96 21.27 15.27
CA ASP A 250 13.05 22.29 16.32
C ASP A 250 14.43 22.96 16.34
N LEU A 251 15.50 22.17 16.21
CA LEU A 251 16.87 22.69 16.15
C LEU A 251 17.11 23.45 14.84
N SER A 252 16.64 22.92 13.70
CA SER A 252 16.76 23.54 12.39
C SER A 252 16.07 24.90 12.36
N ASP A 253 14.86 25.00 12.90
CA ASP A 253 14.11 26.25 12.99
C ASP A 253 14.78 27.23 13.95
N LYS A 254 15.23 26.74 15.12
CA LYS A 254 15.94 27.56 16.11
C LYS A 254 17.24 28.14 15.58
N TYR A 255 18.01 27.35 14.83
CA TYR A 255 19.30 27.78 14.27
C TYR A 255 19.22 28.21 12.81
N SER A 256 18.00 28.34 12.27
CA SER A 256 17.78 28.89 10.94
C SER A 256 18.38 30.30 10.86
N PRO A 257 19.14 30.63 9.81
CA PRO A 257 19.77 31.95 9.69
C PRO A 257 18.77 33.11 9.78
N ARG A 258 17.54 32.94 9.27
CA ARG A 258 16.46 33.92 9.39
C ARG A 258 15.99 34.07 10.84
N ASN A 259 15.81 32.95 11.57
CA ASN A 259 15.47 33.02 12.99
C ASN A 259 16.58 33.70 13.81
N ILE A 260 17.85 33.40 13.54
CA ILE A 260 18.99 34.07 14.20
C ILE A 260 18.98 35.58 13.92
N GLN A 261 18.69 35.98 12.67
CA GLN A 261 18.54 37.39 12.30
C GLN A 261 17.40 38.06 13.11
N ASP A 262 16.23 37.43 13.17
CA ASP A 262 15.08 37.95 13.92
C ASP A 262 15.36 38.04 15.42
N GLN A 263 16.04 37.04 16.01
CA GLN A 263 16.47 37.07 17.40
C GLN A 263 17.47 38.21 17.66
N LEU A 264 18.39 38.48 16.73
CA LEU A 264 19.29 39.64 16.83
C LEU A 264 18.51 40.96 16.78
N ARG A 265 17.49 41.06 15.93
CA ARG A 265 16.60 42.23 15.84
C ARG A 265 15.88 42.47 17.17
N ILE A 266 15.25 41.44 17.73
CA ILE A 266 14.55 41.51 19.03
C ILE A 266 15.53 41.92 20.13
N ALA A 267 16.69 41.27 20.22
CA ALA A 267 17.69 41.57 21.24
C ALA A 267 18.33 42.96 21.09
N ALA A 268 18.36 43.52 19.88
CA ALA A 268 18.77 44.90 19.64
C ALA A 268 17.73 45.89 20.17
N SER A 269 16.44 45.68 19.83
CA SER A 269 15.33 46.50 20.34
C SER A 269 15.24 46.43 21.88
N GLN A 270 15.45 45.26 22.47
CA GLN A 270 15.47 45.12 23.93
C GLN A 270 16.63 45.91 24.58
N ALA A 271 17.83 45.87 23.99
CA ALA A 271 18.95 46.67 24.49
C ALA A 271 18.71 48.18 24.33
N GLU A 272 17.97 48.60 23.31
CA GLU A 272 17.55 50.00 23.13
C GLU A 272 16.61 50.44 24.26
N LEU A 273 15.57 49.64 24.55
CA LEU A 273 14.65 49.88 25.67
C LEU A 273 15.37 49.88 27.03
N GLU A 274 16.34 49.00 27.24
CA GLU A 274 17.18 49.01 28.44
C GLU A 274 18.00 50.30 28.54
N GLY A 275 18.52 50.80 27.42
CA GLY A 275 19.22 52.08 27.35
C GLY A 275 18.32 53.26 27.72
N GLU A 276 17.07 53.26 27.26
CA GLU A 276 16.06 54.25 27.64
C GLU A 276 15.76 54.18 29.13
N LYS A 277 15.58 52.98 29.69
CA LYS A 277 15.36 52.79 31.12
C LYS A 277 16.53 53.30 31.98
N ILE A 278 17.77 53.08 31.52
CA ILE A 278 18.97 53.63 32.20
C ILE A 278 18.93 55.16 32.18
N ALA A 279 18.57 55.77 31.05
CA ALA A 279 18.45 57.23 30.94
C ALA A 279 17.33 57.77 31.85
N GLU A 280 16.17 57.11 31.90
CA GLU A 280 15.07 57.49 32.79
C GLU A 280 15.49 57.45 34.27
N ASN A 281 16.18 56.39 34.70
CA ASN A 281 16.62 56.24 36.08
C ASN A 281 17.64 57.33 36.47
N PHE A 282 18.52 57.72 35.54
CA PHE A 282 19.41 58.86 35.74
C PHE A 282 18.65 60.18 35.89
N LEU A 283 17.66 60.43 35.04
CA LEU A 283 16.83 61.64 35.13
C LEU A 283 16.00 61.71 36.42
N LYS A 284 15.63 60.56 37.00
CA LYS A 284 14.97 60.46 38.31
C LYS A 284 15.93 60.65 39.50
N GLY A 285 17.24 60.74 39.25
CA GLY A 285 18.27 60.83 40.30
C GLY A 285 18.52 59.51 41.03
N GLU A 286 18.08 58.36 40.48
CA GLU A 286 18.27 57.04 41.07
C GLU A 286 19.68 56.48 40.80
N MET A 287 20.49 57.18 40.00
CA MET A 287 21.88 56.82 39.74
C MET A 287 22.77 58.06 39.55
N ASP A 288 24.04 57.90 39.86
CA ASP A 288 25.08 58.91 39.71
C ASP A 288 25.65 58.94 38.27
N VAL A 289 26.36 60.03 37.96
CA VAL A 289 26.86 60.32 36.61
C VAL A 289 27.82 59.23 36.12
N ASP A 290 28.78 58.82 36.95
CA ASP A 290 29.78 57.83 36.55
C ASP A 290 29.14 56.47 36.25
N ARG A 291 28.17 56.04 37.07
CA ARG A 291 27.41 54.81 36.82
C ARG A 291 26.54 54.91 35.57
N PHE A 292 25.87 56.03 35.35
CA PHE A 292 25.08 56.28 34.14
C PHE A 292 25.94 56.18 32.88
N VAL A 293 27.06 56.91 32.83
CA VAL A 293 27.95 56.95 31.66
C VAL A 293 28.44 55.55 31.32
N ASN A 294 28.91 54.78 32.31
CA ASN A 294 29.39 53.43 32.10
C ASN A 294 28.29 52.48 31.58
N GLN A 295 27.12 52.47 32.22
CA GLN A 295 26.04 51.55 31.87
C GLN A 295 25.40 51.92 30.52
N TYR A 296 25.17 53.21 30.28
CA TYR A 296 24.58 53.71 29.03
C TYR A 296 25.49 53.48 27.83
N ILE A 297 26.79 53.79 27.92
CA ILE A 297 27.74 53.53 26.83
C ILE A 297 27.84 52.04 26.53
N SER A 298 27.91 51.19 27.57
CA SER A 298 27.95 49.74 27.41
C SER A 298 26.70 49.22 26.67
N THR A 299 25.51 49.61 27.13
CA THR A 299 24.23 49.22 26.52
C THR A 299 24.08 49.77 25.09
N ARG A 300 24.48 51.02 24.84
CA ARG A 300 24.46 51.64 23.51
C ARG A 300 25.38 50.92 22.54
N LYS A 301 26.59 50.54 22.98
CA LYS A 301 27.56 49.76 22.21
C LYS A 301 27.00 48.37 21.88
N LEU A 302 26.35 47.72 22.84
CA LEU A 302 25.72 46.41 22.65
C LEU A 302 24.57 46.47 21.64
N CYS A 303 23.68 47.46 21.77
CA CYS A 303 22.59 47.71 20.82
C CYS A 303 23.13 47.93 19.39
N GLN A 304 24.09 48.85 19.22
CA GLN A 304 24.65 49.14 17.89
C GLN A 304 25.35 47.91 17.28
N MET A 305 26.09 47.15 18.09
CA MET A 305 26.70 45.90 17.63
C MET A 305 25.67 44.89 17.14
N ARG A 306 24.55 44.72 17.86
CA ARG A 306 23.47 43.80 17.46
C ARG A 306 22.77 44.27 16.19
N LYS A 307 22.41 45.55 16.07
CA LYS A 307 21.83 46.15 14.84
C LYS A 307 22.74 45.93 13.63
N THR A 308 24.03 46.25 13.77
CA THR A 308 25.00 46.08 12.67
C THR A 308 25.14 44.61 12.25
N LYS A 309 25.13 43.67 13.21
CA LYS A 309 25.19 42.23 12.90
C LYS A 309 23.92 41.72 12.23
N GLU A 310 22.76 42.20 12.67
CA GLU A 310 21.46 41.86 12.08
C GLU A 310 21.35 42.34 10.63
N GLU A 311 21.70 43.61 10.36
CA GLU A 311 21.69 44.20 9.02
C GLU A 311 22.64 43.46 8.07
N LYS A 312 23.88 43.18 8.52
CA LYS A 312 24.85 42.44 7.70
C LYS A 312 24.40 41.02 7.40
N LEU A 313 23.86 40.32 8.39
CA LEU A 313 23.31 38.97 8.19
C LEU A 313 22.13 39.01 7.22
N GLY A 314 21.21 39.97 7.39
CA GLY A 314 20.09 40.16 6.47
C GLY A 314 20.52 40.38 5.02
N HIS A 315 21.48 41.28 4.79
CA HIS A 315 22.02 41.52 3.45
C HIS A 315 22.67 40.27 2.85
N GLN A 316 23.40 39.48 3.65
CA GLN A 316 24.00 38.23 3.19
C GLN A 316 22.92 37.22 2.80
N LEU A 317 21.88 37.07 3.62
CA LEU A 317 20.76 36.16 3.34
C LEU A 317 19.99 36.56 2.08
N ASP A 318 19.66 37.84 1.94
CA ASP A 318 18.95 38.34 0.76
C ASP A 318 19.81 38.21 -0.51
N SER A 319 21.13 38.30 -0.39
CA SER A 319 22.05 38.09 -1.52
C SER A 319 22.13 36.62 -1.92
N LEU A 320 22.11 35.70 -0.96
CA LEU A 320 22.08 34.26 -1.21
C LEU A 320 20.77 33.83 -1.86
N GLU A 321 19.64 34.34 -1.36
CA GLU A 321 18.32 34.07 -1.92
C GLU A 321 18.22 34.55 -3.38
N LYS A 322 18.76 35.74 -3.68
CA LYS A 322 18.86 36.24 -5.07
C LYS A 322 19.78 35.41 -5.95
N ALA A 323 20.79 34.76 -5.38
CA ALA A 323 21.68 33.85 -6.09
C ALA A 323 21.11 32.44 -6.26
N GLY A 324 19.89 32.17 -5.75
CA GLY A 324 19.19 30.90 -5.89
C GLY A 324 19.62 29.84 -4.87
N PHE A 325 20.19 30.25 -3.73
CA PHE A 325 20.59 29.37 -2.63
C PHE A 325 19.63 29.40 -1.46
#